data_AF-A0A3S5J8T3-F1
#
_entry.id   AF-A0A3S5J8T3-F1
#
_cell.length_a   1.000
_cell.length_b   1.000
_cell.length_c   1.000
_cell.angle_alpha   90.00
_cell.angle_beta   90.00
_cell.angle_gamma   90.00
#
_symmetry.space_group_name_H-M   'P 1'
#
loop_
_entity.id
_entity.type
_entity.pdbx_description
1 polymer ?
#
loop_
_entity_poly.entity_id
_entity_poly.type
_entity_poly.pdbx_seq_one_letter_code
_entity_poly.pdbx_strand_id
1 'polypeptide(L)'
;MTAVVSWRTSWLVPLAFAVSFAAPGCDGMETRMRDSGATEAEMSQVRSMAADWRWKHRLLVVAVESDDVRFDRQRAMVTEASEEWLDRNLLLIMLAGEEGWVIDDPSAARSGWKPLSAGEAAAFRRRYDLGDVLGDVEFEAVLVGKDGGVKDRYREIVDPSAIFPFIDAMPMRMDEMRE
;
A
#
# COMPACT_ATOMS: atom_id res chain seq x y z
N MET A 1 -49.30 -25.11 77.77
CA MET A 1 -48.19 -26.01 78.13
C MET A 1 -47.25 -26.11 76.94
N THR A 2 -45.96 -26.17 77.27
CA THR A 2 -44.71 -25.86 76.56
C THR A 2 -44.29 -26.84 75.47
N ALA A 3 -43.55 -26.36 74.46
CA ALA A 3 -42.39 -27.04 73.84
C ALA A 3 -41.60 -25.99 73.01
N VAL A 4 -40.43 -25.49 73.45
CA VAL A 4 -39.06 -26.06 73.38
C VAL A 4 -38.46 -25.92 71.97
N VAL A 5 -37.71 -24.83 71.70
CA VAL A 5 -36.25 -24.59 71.83
C VAL A 5 -35.50 -24.87 70.51
N SER A 6 -34.99 -23.78 69.92
CA SER A 6 -34.07 -23.73 68.77
C SER A 6 -32.64 -23.46 69.29
N TRP A 7 -31.66 -24.17 68.74
CA TRP A 7 -30.26 -24.09 69.16
C TRP A 7 -29.43 -23.19 68.24
N ARG A 8 -28.70 -22.27 68.90
CA ARG A 8 -27.32 -21.75 68.69
C ARG A 8 -26.63 -22.11 67.35
N THR A 9 -25.82 -21.24 66.74
CA THR A 9 -24.51 -20.83 67.30
C THR A 9 -23.95 -19.57 66.63
N SER A 10 -23.38 -18.71 67.48
CA SER A 10 -22.56 -17.51 67.27
C SER A 10 -21.22 -17.86 66.58
N TRP A 11 -20.44 -16.97 65.94
CA TRP A 11 -19.54 -15.98 66.56
C TRP A 11 -18.71 -15.23 65.49
N LEU A 12 -18.27 -14.03 65.89
CA LEU A 12 -17.04 -13.29 65.53
C LEU A 12 -17.02 -12.31 64.34
N VAL A 13 -17.03 -11.04 64.73
CA VAL A 13 -16.44 -9.87 64.04
C VAL A 13 -14.97 -9.75 64.48
N PRO A 14 -14.06 -9.29 63.61
CA PRO A 14 -13.16 -8.23 64.05
C PRO A 14 -12.95 -7.10 63.04
N LEU A 15 -12.37 -6.05 63.61
CA LEU A 15 -12.07 -4.69 63.17
C LEU A 15 -11.36 -4.50 61.81
N ALA A 16 -11.57 -3.27 61.31
CA ALA A 16 -10.92 -2.62 60.19
C ALA A 16 -9.38 -2.55 60.26
N PHE A 17 -8.75 -2.62 59.10
CA PHE A 17 -7.47 -1.97 58.80
C PHE A 17 -7.51 -1.42 57.37
N ALA A 18 -7.34 -0.11 57.24
CA ALA A 18 -7.06 0.54 55.96
C ALA A 18 -5.54 0.69 55.82
N VAL A 19 -4.97 0.13 54.75
CA VAL A 19 -3.67 0.56 54.21
C VAL A 19 -3.82 0.59 52.69
N SER A 20 -3.56 1.76 52.12
CA SER A 20 -3.49 2.05 50.70
C SER A 20 -2.10 1.66 50.17
N PHE A 21 -1.99 1.03 49.00
CA PHE A 21 -0.99 1.31 47.94
C PHE A 21 -1.05 0.29 46.78
N ALA A 22 -0.65 0.77 45.61
CA ALA A 22 -0.28 0.07 44.35
C ALA A 22 -1.34 0.03 43.24
N ALA A 23 -0.97 0.73 42.15
CA ALA A 23 -1.68 0.95 40.91
C ALA A 23 -1.49 -0.20 39.89
N PRO A 24 -1.82 0.02 38.62
CA PRO A 24 -2.84 -0.69 37.86
C PRO A 24 -2.37 -2.04 37.30
N GLY A 25 -3.28 -3.01 37.29
CA GLY A 25 -3.09 -4.25 36.53
C GLY A 25 -3.00 -3.96 35.04
N CYS A 26 -1.81 -4.13 34.48
CA CYS A 26 -1.65 -4.55 33.09
C CYS A 26 -2.21 -5.97 32.96
N ASP A 27 -3.17 -6.17 32.08
CA ASP A 27 -3.13 -7.18 31.00
C ASP A 27 -4.49 -7.18 30.29
N GLY A 28 -4.73 -6.11 29.54
CA GLY A 28 -5.68 -6.11 28.44
C GLY A 28 -4.88 -6.15 27.16
N MET A 29 -4.51 -7.36 26.74
CA MET A 29 -3.91 -7.62 25.43
C MET A 29 -4.99 -7.37 24.36
N GLU A 30 -5.29 -6.10 24.11
CA GLU A 30 -6.04 -5.69 22.93
C GLU A 30 -5.25 -6.16 21.73
N THR A 31 -5.88 -7.07 20.99
CA THR A 31 -5.42 -7.49 19.68
C THR A 31 -5.28 -6.23 18.85
N ARG A 32 -4.04 -5.78 18.63
CA ARG A 32 -3.68 -4.75 17.66
C ARG A 32 -4.11 -5.27 16.29
N MET A 33 -5.38 -5.06 15.95
CA MET A 33 -5.89 -5.15 14.60
C MET A 33 -4.93 -4.34 13.74
N ARG A 34 -4.33 -5.01 12.75
CA ARG A 34 -3.39 -4.41 11.82
C ARG A 34 -4.05 -3.18 11.20
N ASP A 35 -3.61 -2.00 11.62
CA ASP A 35 -3.76 -0.77 10.84
C ASP A 35 -2.86 -0.95 9.60
N SER A 36 -3.38 -1.69 8.61
CA SER A 36 -2.70 -2.02 7.36
C SER A 36 -2.89 -0.90 6.33
N GLY A 37 -3.57 0.18 6.72
CA GLY A 37 -3.86 1.33 5.87
C GLY A 37 -2.74 2.35 5.95
N ALA A 38 -2.47 3.04 4.84
CA ALA A 38 -1.48 4.11 4.86
C ALA A 38 -1.92 5.27 5.75
N THR A 39 -1.03 5.67 6.65
CA THR A 39 -1.13 6.85 7.50
C THR A 39 -1.13 8.15 6.69
N GLU A 40 -1.50 9.27 7.31
CA GLU A 40 -1.45 10.59 6.66
C GLU A 40 -0.02 11.00 6.28
N ALA A 41 0.98 10.57 7.07
CA ALA A 41 2.39 10.82 6.77
C ALA A 41 2.82 10.12 5.46
N GLU A 42 2.43 8.85 5.30
CA GLU A 42 2.72 8.06 4.09
C GLU A 42 1.98 8.61 2.87
N MET A 43 0.72 9.03 3.04
CA MET A 43 0.00 9.75 1.97
C MET A 43 0.68 11.05 1.59
N SER A 44 1.14 11.82 2.56
CA SER A 44 1.86 13.07 2.30
C SER A 44 3.15 12.81 1.55
N GLN A 45 3.89 11.76 1.92
CA GLN A 45 5.10 11.33 1.25
C GLN A 45 4.81 10.94 -0.22
N VAL A 46 3.81 10.08 -0.46
CA VAL A 46 3.41 9.67 -1.81
C VAL A 46 2.90 10.85 -2.65
N ARG A 47 2.16 11.80 -2.05
CA ARG A 47 1.76 13.03 -2.74
C ARG A 47 2.96 13.88 -3.14
N SER A 48 3.99 13.98 -2.28
CA SER A 48 5.23 14.68 -2.61
C SER A 48 5.95 14.00 -3.77
N MET A 49 6.13 12.68 -3.72
CA MET A 49 6.77 11.92 -4.80
C MET A 49 6.02 12.09 -6.13
N ALA A 50 4.69 11.97 -6.12
CA ALA A 50 3.87 12.17 -7.31
C ALA A 50 3.95 13.62 -7.83
N ALA A 51 4.06 14.61 -6.94
CA ALA A 51 4.25 16.01 -7.34
C ALA A 51 5.63 16.24 -7.96
N ASP A 52 6.69 15.60 -7.44
CA ASP A 52 8.05 15.71 -7.94
C ASP A 52 8.22 15.10 -9.34
N TRP A 53 7.45 14.04 -9.63
CA TRP A 53 7.41 13.39 -10.94
C TRP A 53 6.48 14.05 -11.94
N ARG A 54 5.54 14.87 -11.47
CA ARG A 54 4.62 15.59 -12.35
C ARG A 54 5.40 16.46 -13.33
N TRP A 55 4.95 16.46 -14.57
CA TRP A 55 5.55 17.09 -15.75
C TRP A 55 6.89 16.48 -16.20
N LYS A 56 7.46 15.54 -15.43
CA LYS A 56 8.71 14.84 -15.78
C LYS A 56 8.46 13.43 -16.27
N HIS A 57 7.59 12.68 -15.58
CA HIS A 57 7.36 11.26 -15.84
C HIS A 57 5.89 10.93 -16.09
N ARG A 58 5.67 9.90 -16.90
CA ARG A 58 4.42 9.14 -16.94
C ARG A 58 4.59 7.96 -15.99
N LEU A 59 3.53 7.56 -15.28
CA LEU A 59 3.63 6.44 -14.34
C LEU A 59 2.81 5.27 -14.87
N LEU A 60 3.37 4.07 -14.85
CA LEU A 60 2.58 2.84 -14.83
C LEU A 60 2.61 2.31 -13.40
N VAL A 61 1.47 2.34 -12.73
CA VAL A 61 1.34 1.82 -11.36
C VAL A 61 0.61 0.50 -11.44
N VAL A 62 1.26 -0.59 -11.02
CA VAL A 62 0.77 -1.96 -11.11
C VAL A 62 0.59 -2.50 -9.70
N ALA A 63 -0.63 -2.92 -9.37
CA ALA A 63 -0.96 -3.70 -8.20
C ALA A 63 -1.21 -5.15 -8.60
N VAL A 64 -0.62 -6.07 -7.85
CA VAL A 64 -0.72 -7.50 -8.06
C VAL A 64 -0.71 -8.22 -6.71
N GLU A 65 -1.29 -9.42 -6.66
CA GLU A 65 -1.17 -10.29 -5.49
C GLU A 65 0.30 -10.61 -5.18
N SER A 66 0.61 -10.88 -3.90
CA SER A 66 1.90 -11.43 -3.49
C SER A 66 2.22 -12.72 -4.24
N ASP A 67 3.48 -12.90 -4.63
CA ASP A 67 3.98 -14.11 -5.31
C ASP A 67 3.27 -14.48 -6.63
N ASP A 68 2.52 -13.55 -7.24
CA ASP A 68 1.88 -13.78 -8.54
C ASP A 68 2.90 -13.75 -9.70
N VAL A 69 2.83 -14.75 -10.58
CA VAL A 69 3.60 -14.86 -11.83
C VAL A 69 3.48 -13.63 -12.74
N ARG A 70 2.37 -12.90 -12.69
CA ARG A 70 2.15 -11.66 -13.45
C ARG A 70 3.14 -10.56 -13.05
N PHE A 71 3.65 -10.55 -11.82
CA PHE A 71 4.70 -9.63 -11.39
C PHE A 71 5.94 -9.75 -12.29
N ASP A 72 6.47 -10.97 -12.41
CA ASP A 72 7.68 -11.24 -13.19
C ASP A 72 7.44 -11.07 -14.70
N ARG A 73 6.24 -11.41 -15.19
CA ARG A 73 5.89 -11.21 -16.60
C ARG A 73 5.78 -9.73 -16.97
N GLN A 74 5.08 -8.93 -16.16
CA GLN A 74 4.97 -7.49 -16.37
C GLN A 74 6.35 -6.84 -16.38
N ARG A 75 7.21 -7.23 -15.44
CA ARG A 75 8.59 -6.77 -15.38
C ARG A 75 9.37 -7.16 -16.65
N ALA A 76 9.32 -8.43 -17.05
CA ALA A 76 10.05 -8.92 -18.20
C ALA A 76 9.68 -8.16 -19.48
N MET A 77 8.39 -7.90 -19.71
CA MET A 77 7.93 -7.11 -20.86
C MET A 77 8.47 -5.68 -20.84
N VAL A 78 8.47 -5.04 -19.67
CA VAL A 78 9.00 -3.67 -19.52
C VAL A 78 10.53 -3.64 -19.68
N THR A 79 11.25 -4.66 -19.20
CA THR A 79 12.70 -4.82 -19.41
C THR A 79 13.03 -5.03 -20.88
N GLU A 80 12.26 -5.83 -21.62
CA GLU A 80 12.46 -6.04 -23.06
C GLU A 80 12.28 -4.74 -23.88
N ALA A 81 11.37 -3.87 -23.45
CA ALA A 81 11.07 -2.59 -24.09
C ALA A 81 11.76 -1.39 -23.41
N SER A 82 12.91 -1.59 -22.76
CA SER A 82 13.50 -0.58 -21.87
C SER A 82 13.89 0.72 -22.57
N GLU A 83 14.39 0.65 -23.81
CA GLU A 83 14.79 1.84 -24.56
C GLU A 83 13.57 2.72 -24.87
N GLU A 84 12.53 2.14 -25.44
CA GLU A 84 11.28 2.83 -25.77
C GLU A 84 10.53 3.33 -24.52
N TRP A 85 10.67 2.61 -23.40
CA TRP A 85 10.14 2.99 -22.09
C TRP A 85 10.80 4.27 -21.57
N LEU A 86 12.13 4.32 -21.61
CA LEU A 86 12.93 5.47 -21.16
C LEU A 86 12.71 6.70 -22.05
N ASP A 87 12.66 6.53 -23.37
CA ASP A 87 12.35 7.61 -24.33
C ASP A 87 11.01 8.30 -24.02
N ARG A 88 10.06 7.55 -23.48
CA ARG A 88 8.73 8.04 -23.11
C ARG A 88 8.64 8.50 -21.66
N ASN A 89 9.77 8.59 -20.96
CA ASN A 89 9.87 9.02 -19.56
C ASN A 89 8.90 8.25 -18.64
N LEU A 90 8.72 6.95 -18.86
CA LEU A 90 7.86 6.13 -18.02
C LEU A 90 8.60 5.71 -16.73
N LEU A 91 7.88 5.71 -15.61
CA LEU A 91 8.30 5.10 -14.35
C LEU A 91 7.35 3.95 -14.03
N LEU A 92 7.91 2.81 -13.64
CA LEU A 92 7.12 1.66 -13.19
C LEU A 92 7.06 1.66 -11.66
N ILE A 93 5.86 1.55 -11.11
CA ILE A 93 5.63 1.32 -9.68
C ILE A 93 4.97 -0.04 -9.54
N MET A 94 5.69 -1.01 -8.98
CA MET A 94 5.16 -2.37 -8.73
C MET A 94 4.73 -2.48 -7.27
N LEU A 95 3.50 -2.92 -7.02
CA LEU A 95 2.90 -3.08 -5.69
C LEU A 95 2.42 -4.53 -5.53
N ALA A 96 3.20 -5.38 -4.85
CA ALA A 96 2.91 -6.81 -4.68
C ALA A 96 2.66 -7.13 -3.20
N GLY A 97 1.40 -7.37 -2.83
CA GLY A 97 1.03 -7.49 -1.42
C GLY A 97 1.46 -6.28 -0.58
N GLU A 98 2.17 -6.48 0.54
CA GLU A 98 2.66 -5.37 1.36
C GLU A 98 3.90 -4.69 0.78
N GLU A 99 4.53 -5.29 -0.23
CA GLU A 99 5.77 -4.79 -0.82
C GLU A 99 5.50 -3.84 -1.99
N GLY A 100 6.42 -2.90 -2.20
CA GLY A 100 6.37 -2.00 -3.33
C GLY A 100 7.76 -1.55 -3.79
N TRP A 101 7.87 -1.22 -5.06
CA TRP A 101 9.11 -0.70 -5.67
C TRP A 101 8.82 0.38 -6.70
N VAL A 102 9.70 1.37 -6.76
CA VAL A 102 9.82 2.31 -7.87
C VAL A 102 10.99 1.89 -8.74
N ILE A 103 10.73 1.73 -10.02
CA ILE A 103 11.67 1.27 -11.05
C ILE A 103 11.75 2.37 -12.11
N ASP A 104 12.85 3.12 -12.07
CA ASP A 104 13.15 4.21 -13.02
C ASP A 104 13.96 3.74 -14.23
N ASP A 105 14.80 2.72 -14.06
CA ASP A 105 15.45 1.99 -15.13
C ASP A 105 15.03 0.51 -15.10
N PRO A 106 14.16 0.06 -16.03
CA PRO A 106 13.71 -1.34 -16.05
C PRO A 106 14.77 -2.32 -16.57
N SER A 107 15.89 -1.85 -17.12
CA SER A 107 17.04 -2.69 -17.48
C SER A 107 17.93 -2.99 -16.25
N ALA A 108 17.79 -2.21 -15.18
CA ALA A 108 18.57 -2.39 -13.96
C ALA A 108 18.17 -3.67 -13.19
N ALA A 109 19.17 -4.30 -12.58
CA ALA A 109 18.96 -5.42 -11.68
C ALA A 109 18.08 -5.02 -10.48
N ARG A 110 17.37 -5.99 -9.90
CA ARG A 110 16.44 -5.77 -8.77
C ARG A 110 17.06 -5.06 -7.56
N SER A 111 18.36 -5.20 -7.34
CA SER A 111 19.10 -4.49 -6.29
C SER A 111 19.20 -2.97 -6.50
N GLY A 112 18.96 -2.49 -7.72
CA GLY A 112 18.94 -1.06 -8.07
C GLY A 112 17.55 -0.42 -7.93
N TRP A 113 16.50 -1.21 -7.72
CA TRP A 113 15.15 -0.67 -7.57
C TRP A 113 14.97 -0.03 -6.21
N LYS A 114 14.14 1.01 -6.15
CA LYS A 114 13.91 1.76 -4.92
C LYS A 114 12.75 1.12 -4.17
N PRO A 115 12.97 0.48 -3.00
CA PRO A 115 11.88 -0.11 -2.24
C PRO A 115 10.98 0.98 -1.65
N LEU A 116 9.70 0.65 -1.53
CA LEU A 116 8.70 1.40 -0.80
C LEU A 116 8.43 0.70 0.53
N SER A 117 8.16 1.47 1.59
CA SER A 117 7.59 0.92 2.81
C SER A 117 6.17 0.40 2.56
N ALA A 118 5.68 -0.49 3.44
CA ALA A 118 4.34 -1.06 3.30
C ALA A 118 3.24 0.00 3.27
N GLY A 119 3.34 1.06 4.07
CA GLY A 119 2.37 2.13 4.05
C GLY A 119 2.53 3.09 2.88
N GLU A 120 3.73 3.29 2.31
CA GLU A 120 3.87 3.98 1.01
C GLU A 120 3.21 3.17 -0.12
N ALA A 121 3.38 1.84 -0.14
CA ALA A 121 2.71 0.98 -1.10
C ALA A 121 1.18 1.06 -0.95
N ALA A 122 0.66 1.02 0.28
CA ALA A 122 -0.76 1.24 0.57
C ALA A 122 -1.24 2.65 0.19
N ALA A 123 -0.39 3.68 0.34
CA ALA A 123 -0.72 5.05 -0.05
C ALA A 123 -0.81 5.20 -1.57
N PHE A 124 0.06 4.52 -2.33
CA PHE A 124 -0.04 4.45 -3.79
C PHE A 124 -1.32 3.75 -4.25
N ARG A 125 -1.70 2.63 -3.63
CA ARG A 125 -2.97 1.92 -3.89
C ARG A 125 -4.16 2.86 -3.72
N ARG A 126 -4.27 3.47 -2.55
CA ARG A 126 -5.37 4.39 -2.23
C ARG A 126 -5.39 5.62 -3.15
N ARG A 127 -4.22 6.18 -3.48
CA ARG A 127 -4.13 7.36 -4.35
C ARG A 127 -4.68 7.09 -5.75
N TYR A 128 -4.43 5.90 -6.28
CA TYR A 128 -4.79 5.55 -7.65
C TYR A 128 -6.02 4.65 -7.75
N ASP A 129 -6.65 4.34 -6.63
CA ASP A 129 -7.82 3.46 -6.56
C ASP A 129 -7.50 2.12 -7.22
N LEU A 130 -6.39 1.51 -6.79
CA LEU A 130 -5.96 0.15 -7.12
C LEU A 130 -6.25 -0.67 -5.87
N GLY A 131 -7.23 -1.58 -5.92
CA GLY A 131 -7.97 -2.11 -4.75
C GLY A 131 -7.23 -2.25 -3.40
N ASP A 132 -7.97 -1.96 -2.32
CA ASP A 132 -7.42 -1.63 -1.00
C ASP A 132 -6.96 -2.81 -0.13
N VAL A 133 -6.97 -4.05 -0.62
CA VAL A 133 -6.75 -5.21 0.26
C VAL A 133 -5.83 -6.24 -0.38
N LEU A 134 -4.82 -6.62 0.41
CA LEU A 134 -3.95 -7.78 0.26
C LEU A 134 -4.79 -9.06 0.06
N GLY A 135 -5.28 -9.31 -1.16
CA GLY A 135 -6.01 -10.54 -1.51
C GLY A 135 -7.23 -10.39 -2.42
N ASP A 136 -7.73 -9.18 -2.70
CA ASP A 136 -8.94 -9.01 -3.55
C ASP A 136 -8.64 -8.57 -4.99
N VAL A 137 -7.37 -8.27 -5.30
CA VAL A 137 -6.94 -7.85 -6.64
C VAL A 137 -5.89 -8.81 -7.18
N GLU A 138 -6.29 -9.62 -8.17
CA GLU A 138 -5.37 -10.48 -8.91
C GLU A 138 -4.35 -9.65 -9.71
N PHE A 139 -4.83 -8.63 -10.43
CA PHE A 139 -4.00 -7.69 -11.17
C PHE A 139 -4.80 -6.42 -11.51
N GLU A 140 -4.24 -5.25 -11.23
CA GLU A 140 -4.75 -3.98 -11.72
C GLU A 140 -3.59 -3.04 -12.02
N ALA A 141 -3.68 -2.27 -13.10
CA ALA A 141 -2.70 -1.23 -13.38
C ALA A 141 -3.37 0.06 -13.83
N VAL A 142 -2.74 1.20 -13.52
CA VAL A 142 -3.14 2.50 -14.07
C VAL A 142 -1.99 3.14 -14.81
N LEU A 143 -2.30 3.72 -15.98
CA LEU A 143 -1.40 4.62 -16.68
C LEU A 143 -1.73 6.05 -16.28
N VAL A 144 -0.74 6.77 -15.76
CA VAL A 144 -0.84 8.16 -15.31
C VAL A 144 0.00 9.04 -16.24
N GLY A 145 -0.58 10.11 -16.75
CA GLY A 145 0.11 11.07 -17.63
C GLY A 145 1.08 11.97 -16.87
N LYS A 146 1.88 12.74 -17.61
CA LYS A 146 2.77 13.78 -17.05
C LYS A 146 2.00 14.87 -16.30
N ASP A 147 0.72 15.07 -16.60
CA ASP A 147 -0.16 15.99 -15.86
C ASP A 147 -0.59 15.44 -14.48
N GLY A 148 -0.33 14.17 -14.20
CA GLY A 148 -0.74 13.48 -12.99
C GLY A 148 -2.16 12.89 -13.05
N GLY A 149 -2.83 12.98 -14.19
CA GLY A 149 -4.16 12.40 -14.40
C GLY A 149 -4.09 10.95 -14.86
N VAL A 150 -5.00 10.11 -14.37
CA VAL A 150 -5.18 8.73 -14.87
C VAL A 150 -5.68 8.79 -16.31
N LYS A 151 -5.00 8.09 -17.20
CA LYS A 151 -5.29 8.02 -18.65
C LYS A 151 -5.98 6.73 -19.04
N ASP A 152 -5.59 5.63 -18.41
CA ASP A 152 -6.22 4.34 -18.63
C ASP A 152 -6.04 3.40 -17.43
N ARG A 153 -6.86 2.35 -17.38
CA ARG A 153 -6.87 1.32 -16.35
C ARG A 153 -6.89 -0.07 -17.00
N TYR A 154 -6.13 -0.98 -16.43
CA TYR A 154 -5.94 -2.34 -16.95
C TYR A 154 -6.21 -3.36 -15.85
N ARG A 155 -6.80 -4.49 -16.22
CA ARG A 155 -7.05 -5.64 -15.32
C ARG A 155 -6.22 -6.87 -15.68
N GLU A 156 -5.30 -6.70 -16.62
CA GLU A 156 -4.40 -7.72 -17.14
C GLU A 156 -3.04 -7.08 -17.41
N ILE A 157 -2.01 -7.93 -17.59
CA ILE A 157 -0.65 -7.50 -17.89
C ILE A 157 -0.65 -6.48 -19.02
N VAL A 158 0.03 -5.36 -18.79
CA VAL A 158 0.15 -4.25 -19.73
C VAL A 158 1.34 -4.50 -20.63
N ASP A 159 1.07 -4.80 -21.90
CA ASP A 159 2.09 -4.84 -22.94
C ASP A 159 2.58 -3.41 -23.24
N PRO A 160 3.87 -3.09 -23.04
CA PRO A 160 4.42 -1.76 -23.35
C PRO A 160 4.16 -1.33 -24.80
N SER A 161 4.22 -2.28 -25.75
CA SER A 161 4.01 -1.99 -27.17
C SER A 161 2.59 -1.52 -27.49
N ALA A 162 1.60 -1.91 -26.68
CA ALA A 162 0.22 -1.50 -26.82
C ALA A 162 -0.03 -0.07 -26.28
N ILE A 163 0.74 0.37 -25.27
CA ILE A 163 0.56 1.69 -24.65
C ILE A 163 1.40 2.79 -25.32
N PHE A 164 2.51 2.45 -25.99
CA PHE A 164 3.36 3.46 -26.63
C PHE A 164 2.63 4.31 -27.69
N PRO A 165 1.85 3.74 -28.63
CA PRO A 165 1.11 4.53 -29.60
C PRO A 165 0.09 5.47 -28.94
N PHE A 166 -0.53 5.02 -27.84
CA PHE A 166 -1.46 5.85 -27.06
C PHE A 166 -0.74 7.02 -26.38
N ILE A 167 0.47 6.78 -25.83
CA ILE A 167 1.33 7.82 -25.26
C ILE A 167 1.79 8.81 -26.32
N ASP A 168 2.18 8.33 -27.51
CA ASP A 168 2.67 9.14 -28.61
C ASP A 168 1.57 10.04 -29.21
N ALA A 169 0.32 9.61 -29.10
CA ALA A 169 -0.85 10.40 -29.46
C ALA A 169 -1.20 11.50 -28.43
N MET A 170 -0.52 11.58 -27.27
CA MET A 170 -0.81 12.62 -26.28
C MET A 170 -0.23 13.98 -26.72
N PRO A 171 -0.97 15.10 -26.58
CA PRO A 171 -0.54 16.42 -27.09
C PRO A 171 0.86 16.83 -26.63
N MET A 172 1.17 16.61 -25.36
CA MET A 172 2.50 16.93 -24.80
C MET A 172 3.61 16.09 -25.44
N ARG A 173 3.35 14.82 -25.78
CA ARG A 173 4.34 13.97 -26.46
C ARG A 173 4.57 14.45 -27.89
N MET A 174 3.54 14.97 -28.56
CA MET A 174 3.69 15.58 -29.89
C MET A 174 4.55 16.84 -29.84
N ASP A 175 4.43 17.64 -28.79
CA ASP A 175 5.26 18.84 -28.62
C ASP A 175 6.73 18.48 -28.35
N GLU A 176 6.99 17.47 -27.50
CA GLU A 176 8.35 16.94 -27.25
C GLU A 176 9.05 16.40 -28.51
N MET A 177 8.30 15.93 -29.51
CA MET A 177 8.87 15.43 -30.78
C MET A 177 9.10 16.53 -31.82
N ARG A 178 8.55 17.72 -31.60
CA ARG A 178 8.70 18.88 -32.50
C ARG A 178 9.87 19.78 -32.09
N GLU A 179 10.30 19.69 -30.84
CA GLU A 179 11.47 20.38 -30.28
C GLU A 179 12.75 19.55 -30.47
#